data_AF-A0A167CI29-F1
#
_entry.id   AF-A0A167CI29-F1
#
_cell.length_a   1.000
_cell.length_b   1.000
_cell.length_c   1.000
_cell.angle_alpha   90.00
_cell.angle_beta   90.00
_cell.angle_gamma   90.00
#
_symmetry.space_group_name_H-M   'P 1'
#
loop_
_entity.id
_entity.type
_entity.pdbx_description
1 polymer ?
#
loop_
_entity_poly.entity_id
_entity_poly.type
_entity_poly.pdbx_seq_one_letter_code
_entity_poly.pdbx_strand_id
1 'polypeptide(L)' 'MVERFFGSLKHDWLLKVPQLTREYMRNDVTAYMRYYNLERLHTANCDQTPVEYEQSSLRKVS' A
#
# COMPACT_ATOMS: atom_id res chain seq x y z
N MET A 1 -5.28 1.95 -9.38
CA MET A 1 -5.11 1.99 -7.91
C MET A 1 -5.06 0.57 -7.31
N VAL A 2 -6.08 -0.27 -7.54
CA VAL A 2 -6.15 -1.61 -6.92
C VAL A 2 -5.14 -2.63 -7.48
N GLU A 3 -4.91 -2.64 -8.79
CA GLU A 3 -4.01 -3.62 -9.43
C GLU A 3 -2.55 -3.43 -9.02
N ARG A 4 -2.12 -2.16 -8.88
CA ARG A 4 -0.79 -1.81 -8.37
C ARG A 4 -0.60 -2.27 -6.92
N PHE A 5 -1.61 -2.08 -6.08
CA PHE A 5 -1.58 -2.52 -4.68
C PHE A 5 -1.40 -4.04 -4.56
N PHE A 6 -2.24 -4.83 -5.24
CA PHE A 6 -2.13 -6.30 -5.16
C PHE A 6 -0.86 -6.83 -5.81
N GLY A 7 -0.38 -6.18 -6.88
CA GLY A 7 0.90 -6.51 -7.50
C GLY A 7 2.06 -6.33 -6.52
N SER A 8 2.15 -5.15 -5.88
CA SER A 8 3.23 -4.84 -4.95
C SER A 8 3.13 -5.65 -3.64
N LEU A 9 1.93 -5.92 -3.12
CA LEU A 9 1.74 -6.75 -1.92
C LEU A 9 2.35 -8.15 -2.11
N LYS A 10 2.09 -8.79 -3.26
CA LYS A 10 2.61 -10.12 -3.57
C LYS A 10 4.12 -10.10 -3.80
N HIS A 11 4.61 -9.14 -4.59
CA HIS A 11 6.00 -9.10 -5.01
C HIS A 11 6.96 -8.62 -3.91
N ASP A 12 6.54 -7.60 -3.15
CA ASP A 12 7.44 -6.92 -2.21
C ASP A 12 7.42 -7.54 -0.82
N TRP A 13 6.35 -8.25 -0.44
CA TRP A 13 6.08 -8.56 0.97
C TRP A 13 5.58 -9.98 1.19
N LEU A 14 4.35 -10.29 0.77
CA LEU A 14 3.60 -11.45 1.23
C LEU A 14 4.28 -12.78 0.91
N LEU A 15 5.01 -12.86 -0.21
CA LEU A 15 5.70 -14.07 -0.66
C LEU A 15 7.16 -14.17 -0.18
N LYS A 16 7.68 -13.17 0.55
CA LYS A 16 9.06 -13.17 1.05
C LYS A 16 9.23 -13.87 2.39
N VAL A 17 8.14 -14.13 3.11
CA VAL A 17 8.16 -14.80 4.42
C VAL A 17 7.14 -15.94 4.47
N PRO A 18 7.44 -17.08 5.13
CA PRO A 18 6.48 -18.15 5.33
C PRO A 18 5.27 -17.69 6.17
N GLN A 19 4.07 -17.82 5.62
CA GLN A 19 2.82 -17.49 6.29
C GLN A 19 2.23 -18.74 6.97
N LEU A 20 2.73 -19.06 8.16
CA LEU A 20 2.43 -20.32 8.85
C LEU A 20 0.97 -20.46 9.31
N THR A 21 0.28 -19.34 9.54
CA THR A 21 -1.13 -19.34 9.95
C THR A 21 -1.92 -18.23 9.25
N ARG A 22 -3.24 -18.40 9.20
CA ARG A 22 -4.16 -17.37 8.71
C ARG A 22 -4.05 -16.06 9.50
N GLU A 23 -3.77 -16.14 10.80
CA GLU A 23 -3.60 -14.96 11.65
C GLU A 23 -2.34 -14.18 11.27
N TYR A 24 -1.22 -14.86 11.07
CA TYR A 24 0.01 -14.23 10.58
C TYR A 24 -0.22 -13.54 9.23
N MET A 25 -0.84 -14.25 8.28
CA MET A 25 -1.16 -13.69 6.98
C MET A 25 -2.03 -12.43 7.08
N ARG A 26 -3.03 -12.43 7.95
CA ARG A 26 -3.89 -11.27 8.18
C ARG A 26 -3.10 -10.08 8.75
N ASN A 27 -2.26 -10.33 9.75
CA ASN A 27 -1.45 -9.30 10.37
C ASN A 27 -0.47 -8.70 9.36
N ASP A 28 0.14 -9.54 8.54
CA ASP A 28 1.13 -9.14 7.54
C ASP A 28 0.50 -8.30 6.41
N VAL A 29 -0.67 -8.72 5.91
CA VAL A 29 -1.45 -7.91 4.95
C VAL A 29 -1.88 -6.58 5.57
N THR A 30 -2.29 -6.56 6.84
CA THR A 30 -2.71 -5.33 7.53
C THR A 30 -1.53 -4.37 7.69
N ALA A 31 -0.36 -4.88 8.07
CA ALA A 31 0.87 -4.10 8.17
C ALA A 31 1.24 -3.50 6.80
N TYR A 32 1.19 -4.31 5.74
CA TYR A 32 1.46 -3.83 4.39
C TYR A 32 0.46 -2.78 3.90
N MET A 33 -0.84 -2.94 4.19
CA MET A 33 -1.86 -1.94 3.84
C MET A 33 -1.57 -0.59 4.50
N ARG A 34 -1.14 -0.60 5.77
CA ARG A 34 -0.76 0.63 6.48
C ARG A 34 0.46 1.28 5.83
N TYR A 35 1.53 0.50 5.62
CA TYR A 35 2.74 0.98 4.97
C TYR A 35 2.47 1.54 3.57
N TYR A 36 1.74 0.80 2.74
CA TYR A 36 1.45 1.19 1.37
C TYR A 36 0.68 2.52 1.31
N ASN A 37 -0.33 2.70 2.17
CA ASN A 37 -1.20 3.87 2.12
C ASN A 37 -0.61 5.10 2.81
N LEU A 38 0.23 4.93 3.84
CA LEU A 38 0.68 6.02 4.72
C LEU A 38 2.17 6.35 4.63
N GLU A 39 2.99 5.45 4.09
CA GLU A 39 4.46 5.60 4.15
C GLU A 39 5.12 5.40 2.79
N ARG A 40 4.55 4.56 1.92
CA ARG A 40 5.11 4.29 0.59
C ARG A 40 4.95 5.49 -0.33
N LEU A 41 6.07 6.05 -0.75
CA LEU A 41 6.10 7.08 -1.79
C LEU A 41 5.99 6.45 -3.17
N HIS A 42 5.25 7.12 -4.06
CA HIS A 42 5.10 6.69 -5.44
C HIS A 42 5.52 7.82 -6.38
N THR A 43 6.49 7.57 -7.27
CA THR A 43 6.93 8.55 -8.28
C THR A 43 5.78 9.00 -9.19
N ALA A 44 4.83 8.11 -9.47
CA ALA A 44 3.62 8.44 -10.22
C ALA A 44 2.67 9.41 -9.48
N ASN A 45 2.81 9.52 -8.16
CA ASN A 45 2.04 10.41 -7.30
C ASN A 45 2.89 11.62 -6.87
N CYS A 46 3.88 12.02 -7.66
CA CYS A 46 4.83 13.09 -7.29
C CYS A 46 5.58 12.81 -5.97
N ASP A 47 5.96 11.54 -5.76
CA ASP A 47 6.64 11.07 -4.55
C ASP A 47 5.85 11.32 -3.26
N GLN A 48 4.52 11.37 -3.36
CA GLN A 48 3.60 11.38 -2.23
C GLN A 48 3.09 9.98 -1.93
N THR A 49 2.61 9.80 -0.69
CA THR A 49 1.86 8.60 -0.31
C THR A 49 0.48 8.58 -0.99
N PRO A 50 -0.17 7.42 -1.12
CA PRO A 50 -1.52 7.34 -1.70
C PRO A 50 -2.53 8.25 -1.00
N VAL A 51 -2.51 8.33 0.33
CA VAL A 51 -3.43 9.19 1.10
C VAL A 51 -3.18 10.67 0.83
N GLU A 52 -1.91 11.11 0.84
CA GLU A 52 -1.57 12.50 0.56
C GLU A 52 -1.95 12.91 -0.87
N TYR A 53 -1.73 12.00 -1.82
CA TYR A 53 -2.11 12.23 -3.21
C TYR A 53 -3.62 12.39 -3.37
N GLU A 54 -4.41 11.51 -2.75
CA GLU A 54 -5.89 11.59 -2.75
C GLU A 54 -6.37 12.91 -2.14
N GLN A 55 -5.85 13.29 -0.95
CA GLN A 55 -6.22 14.53 -0.28
C GLN A 55 -5.86 15.78 -1.09
N SER A 56 -4.67 15.80 -1.69
CA SER A 56 -4.22 16.92 -2.54
C SER A 56 -5.03 17.01 -3.83
N SER A 57 -5.47 15.87 -4.37
CA SER A 57 -6.31 15.81 -5.57
C SER A 57 -7.71 16.33 -5.30
N LEU A 58 -8.32 15.99 -4.16
CA LEU A 58 -9.65 16.48 -3.77
C LEU A 58 -9.67 18.01 -3.58
N ARG A 59 -8.61 18.58 -3.00
CA ARG A 59 -8.47 20.04 -2.81
C ARG A 59 -8.39 20.83 -4.12
N LYS A 60 -7.93 20.23 -5.22
CA LYS A 60 -7.82 20.90 -6.53
C LYS A 60 -9.15 21.06 -7.25
N VAL A 61 -10.21 20.38 -6.79
CA VAL A 61 -11.53 20.34 -7.43
C VAL A 61 -12.56 21.17 -6.63
N SER A 62 -12.15 21.84 -5.56
CA SER A 62 -13.01 22.74 -4.75
C SER A 62 -12.80 24.21 -5.08
#